data_AF-A0A7W5NGA3-F1
#
_entry.id   AF-A0A7W5NGA3-F1
#
_cell.length_a   1.000
_cell.length_b   1.000
_cell.length_c   1.000
_cell.angle_alpha   90.00
_cell.angle_beta   90.00
_cell.angle_gamma   90.00
#
_symmetry.space_group_name_H-M   'P 1'
#
loop_
_entity.id
_entity.type
_entity.pdbx_description
1 polymer ?
#
loop_
_entity_poly.entity_id
_entity_poly.type
_entity_poly.pdbx_seq_one_letter_code
_entity_poly.pdbx_strand_id
1 'polypeptide(L)'
;MHFHEDALKEWERLDATVRRQFTKKLTERLMKPRVKSARLGGMGDAYKVKLVASGYRLIYQVIDDELIVLVIAIGKREANEAYRKAHTRLT
;
A
#
# COMPACT_ATOMS: atom_id res chain seq x y z
N MET A 1 8.77 8.90 2.72
CA MET A 1 7.95 7.73 2.32
C MET A 1 8.90 6.59 2.05
N HIS A 2 8.67 5.42 2.63
CA HIS A 2 9.57 4.27 2.50
C HIS A 2 8.85 3.12 1.79
N PHE A 3 9.64 2.24 1.19
CA PHE A 3 9.15 1.02 0.57
C PHE A 3 9.88 -0.16 1.20
N HIS A 4 9.15 -1.25 1.42
CA HIS A 4 9.79 -2.55 1.51
C HIS A 4 10.48 -2.85 0.18
N GLU A 5 11.63 -3.53 0.18
CA GLU A 5 12.43 -3.75 -1.03
C GLU A 5 11.60 -4.37 -2.17
N ASP A 6 10.83 -5.41 -1.87
CA ASP A 6 9.94 -6.01 -2.86
C ASP A 6 8.80 -5.09 -3.32
N ALA A 7 8.29 -4.24 -2.44
CA ALA A 7 7.23 -3.29 -2.79
C ALA A 7 7.77 -2.19 -3.72
N LEU A 8 9.04 -1.84 -3.60
CA LEU A 8 9.72 -0.94 -4.53
C LEU A 8 9.81 -1.58 -5.93
N LYS A 9 10.22 -2.85 -6.01
CA LYS A 9 10.24 -3.60 -7.28
C LYS A 9 8.85 -3.68 -7.92
N GLU A 10 7.81 -3.87 -7.11
CA GLU A 10 6.41 -3.86 -7.57
C GLU A 10 5.97 -2.49 -8.08
N TRP A 11 6.34 -1.42 -7.36
CA TRP A 11 6.06 -0.03 -7.73
C TRP A 11 6.71 0.37 -9.05
N GLU A 12 7.95 -0.04 -9.26
CA GLU A 12 8.73 0.23 -10.48
C GLU A 12 8.17 -0.50 -11.71
N ARG A 13 7.47 -1.61 -11.51
CA ARG A 13 6.80 -2.38 -12.58
C ARG A 13 5.41 -1.84 -12.96
N LEU A 14 4.85 -0.92 -12.17
CA LEU A 14 3.58 -0.28 -12.51
C LEU A 14 3.73 0.61 -13.74
N ASP A 15 2.70 0.66 -14.58
CA ASP A 15 2.61 1.67 -15.61
C ASP A 15 2.53 3.09 -15.00
N ALA A 16 2.91 4.08 -15.80
CA ALA A 16 2.99 5.47 -15.36
C ALA A 16 1.65 6.05 -14.87
N THR A 17 0.52 5.57 -15.40
CA THR A 17 -0.81 6.05 -15.01
C THR A 17 -1.20 5.50 -13.66
N VAL A 18 -1.03 4.20 -13.41
CA VAL A 18 -1.31 3.58 -12.11
C VAL A 18 -0.38 4.13 -11.02
N ARG A 19 0.91 4.31 -11.34
CA ARG A 19 1.86 4.94 -10.42
C ARG A 19 1.41 6.35 -10.01
N ARG A 20 1.04 7.20 -10.97
CA ARG A 20 0.53 8.56 -10.72
C ARG A 20 -0.74 8.56 -9.85
N GLN A 21 -1.67 7.65 -10.11
CA GLN A 21 -2.88 7.50 -9.31
C GLN A 21 -2.58 7.13 -7.85
N PHE A 22 -1.66 6.18 -7.63
CA PHE A 22 -1.23 5.84 -6.27
C PHE A 22 -0.47 6.97 -5.60
N THR A 23 0.44 7.67 -6.30
CA THR A 23 1.17 8.81 -5.73
C THR A 23 0.21 9.84 -5.17
N LYS A 24 -0.84 10.21 -5.92
CA LYS A 24 -1.87 11.14 -5.44
C LYS A 24 -2.51 10.66 -4.13
N LYS A 25 -2.85 9.37 -4.04
CA LYS A 25 -3.45 8.79 -2.85
C LYS A 25 -2.47 8.70 -1.67
N LEU A 26 -1.21 8.39 -1.92
CA LEU A 26 -0.17 8.33 -0.90
C LEU A 26 0.11 9.72 -0.32
N THR A 27 0.12 10.77 -1.13
CA THR A 27 0.21 12.16 -0.64
C THR A 27 -0.94 12.49 0.31
N GLU A 28 -2.18 12.10 0.00
CA GLU A 28 -3.30 12.25 0.94
C GLU A 28 -3.06 11.49 2.26
N ARG A 29 -2.40 10.30 2.20
CA ARG A 29 -2.09 9.50 3.39
C ARG A 29 -0.95 10.08 4.22
N LEU A 30 -0.02 10.84 3.65
CA LEU A 30 1.02 11.52 4.45
C LEU A 30 0.41 12.53 5.43
N MET A 31 -0.69 13.19 5.04
CA MET A 31 -1.41 14.13 5.92
C MET A 31 -2.33 13.41 6.93
N LYS A 32 -2.97 12.32 6.51
CA LYS A 32 -3.88 11.52 7.35
C LYS A 32 -3.64 10.02 7.13
N PRO A 33 -2.62 9.44 7.78
CA PRO A 33 -2.17 8.07 7.48
C PRO A 33 -3.11 7.01 8.03
N ARG A 34 -3.77 7.27 9.16
CA ARG A 34 -4.69 6.31 9.80
C ARG A 34 -6.13 6.52 9.34
N VAL A 35 -6.55 5.75 8.34
CA VAL A 35 -7.93 5.79 7.81
C VAL A 35 -8.70 4.56 8.26
N LYS A 36 -9.61 4.74 9.23
CA LYS A 36 -10.34 3.64 9.90
C LYS A 36 -11.00 2.66 8.93
N SER A 37 -11.68 3.15 7.89
CA SER A 37 -12.34 2.30 6.87
C SER A 37 -11.39 1.52 5.98
N ALA A 38 -10.10 1.90 5.95
CA ALA A 38 -9.07 1.25 5.16
C ALA A 38 -8.21 0.26 5.98
N ARG A 39 -8.38 0.22 7.30
CA ARG A 39 -7.57 -0.61 8.20
C ARG A 39 -7.70 -2.10 7.86
N LEU A 40 -6.60 -2.82 7.90
CA LEU A 40 -6.57 -4.27 7.77
C LEU A 40 -6.68 -4.90 9.17
N GLY A 41 -7.59 -5.86 9.31
CA GLY A 41 -7.67 -6.68 10.52
C GLY A 41 -6.50 -7.67 10.55
N GLY A 42 -5.95 -7.93 11.73
CA GLY A 42 -4.87 -8.90 11.92
C GLY A 42 -3.50 -8.50 11.38
N MET A 43 -3.33 -7.28 10.87
CA MET A 43 -2.04 -6.73 10.42
C MET A 43 -1.85 -5.35 11.05
N GLY A 44 -1.07 -5.30 12.14
CA GLY A 44 -0.86 -4.11 12.97
C GLY A 44 -0.67 -2.82 12.15
N ASP A 45 -1.47 -1.81 12.44
CA ASP A 45 -1.51 -0.50 11.79
C ASP A 45 -1.27 -0.49 10.26
N ALA A 46 -1.76 -1.52 9.58
CA ALA A 46 -1.75 -1.61 8.13
C ALA A 46 -3.10 -1.13 7.54
N TYR A 47 -3.01 -0.52 6.37
CA TYR A 47 -4.11 0.14 5.68
C TYR A 47 -4.03 -0.12 4.18
N LYS A 48 -5.18 -0.08 3.49
CA LYS A 48 -5.25 -0.31 2.03
C LYS A 48 -5.71 0.91 1.24
N VAL A 49 -5.05 1.16 0.12
CA VAL A 49 -5.52 2.03 -0.96
C VAL A 49 -6.01 1.15 -2.10
N LYS A 50 -7.21 1.45 -2.63
CA LYS A 50 -7.81 0.73 -3.76
C LYS A 50 -7.91 1.66 -4.97
N LEU A 51 -7.42 1.21 -6.12
CA LEU A 51 -7.71 1.81 -7.43
C LEU A 51 -8.64 0.87 -8.17
N VAL A 52 -9.95 1.10 -8.04
CA VAL A 52 -10.98 0.17 -8.51
C VAL A 52 -10.97 0.05 -10.03
N ALA A 53 -10.96 1.17 -10.75
CA ALA A 53 -10.97 1.20 -12.22
C ALA A 53 -9.73 0.51 -12.82
N SER A 54 -8.56 0.75 -12.22
CA SER A 54 -7.29 0.16 -12.69
C SER A 54 -7.07 -1.26 -12.16
N GLY A 55 -7.90 -1.73 -11.22
CA GLY A 55 -7.79 -3.07 -10.66
C GLY A 55 -6.57 -3.28 -9.75
N TYR A 56 -6.09 -2.27 -9.03
CA TYR A 56 -4.92 -2.39 -8.14
C TYR A 56 -5.24 -2.13 -6.66
N ARG A 57 -4.42 -2.72 -5.79
CA ARG A 57 -4.39 -2.40 -4.36
C ARG A 57 -2.95 -2.13 -3.92
N LEU A 58 -2.80 -1.17 -3.03
CA LEU A 58 -1.55 -0.87 -2.34
C LEU A 58 -1.80 -0.99 -0.85
N ILE A 59 -0.92 -1.71 -0.16
CA ILE A 59 -0.95 -1.85 1.30
C ILE A 59 0.19 -1.05 1.89
N TYR A 60 -0.11 -0.23 2.88
CA TYR A 60 0.90 0.50 3.64
C TYR A 60 0.71 0.31 5.14
N GLN A 61 1.80 0.43 5.88
CA GLN A 61 1.81 0.44 7.34
C GLN A 61 2.18 1.83 7.85
N VAL A 62 1.62 2.21 9.00
CA VAL A 62 1.98 3.44 9.72
C VAL A 62 2.94 3.08 10.84
N ILE A 63 4.12 3.70 10.83
CA ILE A 63 5.13 3.56 11.88
C ILE A 63 5.19 4.88 12.64
N ASP A 64 4.79 4.86 13.92
CA ASP A 64 4.51 6.08 14.72
C ASP A 64 5.73 6.95 14.99
N ASP A 65 6.92 6.35 15.14
CA ASP A 65 8.11 7.11 15.56
C ASP A 65 8.64 8.09 14.50
N GLU A 66 8.22 7.98 13.22
CA GLU A 66 8.75 8.83 12.13
C GLU A 66 7.69 9.35 11.12
N LEU A 67 6.38 9.21 11.38
CA LEU A 67 5.31 9.51 10.40
C LEU A 67 5.60 8.88 9.02
N ILE A 68 6.02 7.62 9.01
CA ILE A 68 6.37 6.91 7.79
C ILE A 68 5.16 6.13 7.27
N VAL A 69 4.79 6.41 6.03
CA VAL A 69 4.02 5.47 5.19
C VAL A 69 5.02 4.50 4.57
N LEU A 70 5.01 3.25 5.07
CA LEU A 70 5.79 2.16 4.51
C LEU A 70 4.91 1.36 3.57
N VAL A 71 5.19 1.39 2.26
CA VAL A 71 4.47 0.55 1.29
C VAL A 71 5.00 -0.88 1.38
N ILE A 72 4.12 -1.82 1.73
CA ILE A 72 4.47 -3.23 2.01
C ILE A 72 4.26 -4.11 0.79
N ALA A 73 3.18 -3.90 0.05
CA ALA A 73 2.86 -4.69 -1.13
C ALA A 73 1.97 -3.93 -2.10
N ILE A 74 2.21 -4.18 -3.39
CA ILE A 74 1.36 -3.73 -4.48
C ILE A 74 1.07 -4.91 -5.39
N GLY A 75 -0.19 -5.05 -5.79
CA GLY A 75 -0.59 -6.13 -6.67
C GLY A 75 -1.94 -5.88 -7.31
N LYS A 76 -2.22 -6.68 -8.33
CA LYS A 76 -3.53 -6.66 -8.97
C LYS A 76 -4.60 -7.16 -8.00
N ARG A 77 -5.85 -6.80 -8.29
CA ARG A 77 -7.01 -7.17 -7.49
C ARG A 77 -7.30 -8.66 -7.58
N GLU A 78 -7.02 -9.25 -8.73
CA GLU A 78 -7.17 -10.69 -9.01
C GLU A 78 -6.33 -11.53 -8.05
N ALA A 79 -6.87 -12.71 -7.68
CA ALA A 79 -6.24 -13.69 -6.81
C ALA A 79 -5.73 -13.18 -5.44
N ASN A 80 -6.17 -12.01 -4.96
CA ASN A 80 -5.72 -11.40 -3.71
C ASN A 80 -4.20 -11.20 -3.61
N GLU A 81 -3.52 -10.98 -4.74
CA GLU A 81 -2.06 -10.94 -4.84
C GLU A 81 -1.42 -10.00 -3.81
N ALA A 82 -1.92 -8.75 -3.72
CA ALA A 82 -1.40 -7.76 -2.79
C ALA A 82 -1.54 -8.18 -1.32
N TYR A 83 -2.61 -8.90 -0.97
CA TYR A 83 -2.83 -9.36 0.41
C TYR A 83 -1.91 -10.52 0.77
N ARG A 84 -1.76 -11.49 -0.13
CA ARG A 84 -0.88 -12.65 0.10
C ARG A 84 0.57 -12.21 0.32
N LYS A 85 1.05 -11.29 -0.53
CA LYS A 85 2.38 -10.69 -0.39
C LYS A 85 2.54 -9.90 0.92
N ALA A 86 1.55 -9.08 1.27
CA ALA A 86 1.60 -8.31 2.52
C ALA A 86 1.65 -9.23 3.75
N HIS A 87 0.89 -10.32 3.77
CA HIS A 87 0.91 -11.26 4.88
C HIS A 87 2.28 -11.93 5.06
N THR A 88 2.91 -12.39 3.98
CA THR A 88 4.25 -12.99 4.02
C THR A 88 5.35 -12.02 4.47
N ARG A 89 5.17 -10.71 4.28
CA ARG A 89 6.18 -9.68 4.63
C ARG A 89 5.98 -9.11 6.04
N LEU A 90 4.82 -9.32 6.66
CA LEU A 90 4.48 -8.80 7.99
C LEU A 90 4.46 -9.88 9.08
N THR A 91 4.66 -11.15 8.70
CA THR A 91 4.81 -12.30 9.61
C THR A 91 6.25 -12.76 9.57
#